data_AF-A0A2G9HH63-F1
#
_entry.id   AF-A0A2G9HH63-F1
#
_cell.length_a   1.000
_cell.length_b   1.000
_cell.length_c   1.000
_cell.angle_alpha   90.00
_cell.angle_beta   90.00
_cell.angle_gamma   90.00
#
_symmetry.space_group_name_H-M   'P 1'
#
loop_
_entity.id
_entity.type
_entity.pdbx_description
1 polymer ?
#
loop_
_entity_poly.entity_id
_entity_poly.type
_entity_poly.pdbx_seq_one_letter_code
_entity_poly.pdbx_strand_id
1 'polypeptide(L)'
;MQLAFPDAIYLVDAIEGGKTLVKACQPALESSYITKVIHDCKRDSEALYFQFGIKLHNVVDTQIAYSLIKEQEGQKRVPDDYISFVGLLADPRFGGISYAEKEEVRVLLRQDPNFWKYRPLSDLMVRAAADDVRFLLFIYHKMVEKLNQRSLWYLAVRGALYCRCFCTNDNNFADWPPLPPVPDTLIAEENAPEEEILSVLDVPPGKMGCIIGRRGVSILAIKQSCSAEIILGGDKGPPDKVFIIGTVRQVRKAEAMLRGRMLQL
;
A
#
# COMPACT_ATOMS: atom_id res chain seq x y z
N MET A 1 12.11 3.22 11.47
CA MET A 1 10.93 2.32 11.42
C MET A 1 10.18 2.46 12.74
N GLN A 2 8.86 2.47 12.71
CA GLN A 2 8.02 2.71 13.89
C GLN A 2 7.11 1.49 14.10
N LEU A 3 7.03 0.99 15.33
CA LEU A 3 6.21 -0.17 15.68
C LEU A 3 5.33 0.20 16.88
N ALA A 4 4.02 0.05 16.73
CA ALA A 4 3.07 0.27 17.81
C ALA A 4 2.47 -1.06 18.28
N PHE A 5 2.42 -1.21 19.60
CA PHE A 5 1.74 -2.26 20.35
C PHE A 5 0.64 -1.61 21.20
N PRO A 6 -0.28 -2.39 21.81
CA PRO A 6 -1.35 -1.83 22.63
C PRO A 6 -0.85 -0.95 23.81
N ASP A 7 0.34 -1.23 24.31
CA ASP A 7 0.92 -0.64 25.52
C ASP A 7 2.23 0.14 25.28
N ALA A 8 2.81 0.06 24.08
CA ALA A 8 4.11 0.67 23.79
C ALA A 8 4.29 1.05 22.32
N ILE A 9 5.13 2.06 22.08
CA ILE A 9 5.59 2.43 20.74
C ILE A 9 7.12 2.39 20.73
N TYR A 10 7.68 1.72 19.73
CA TYR A 10 9.12 1.59 19.52
C TYR A 10 9.53 2.34 18.25
N LEU A 11 10.53 3.20 18.38
CA LEU A 11 11.21 3.83 17.26
C LEU A 11 12.52 3.10 17.00
N VAL A 12 12.55 2.31 15.94
CA VAL A 12 13.70 1.50 15.53
C VAL A 12 14.60 2.34 14.62
N ASP A 13 15.80 2.65 15.11
CA ASP A 13 16.80 3.43 14.40
C ASP A 13 17.53 2.58 13.35
N ALA A 14 17.12 2.73 12.09
CA ALA A 14 17.73 2.02 10.98
C ALA A 14 19.12 2.59 10.56
N ILE A 15 19.49 3.78 11.04
CA ILE A 15 20.76 4.44 10.71
C ILE A 15 21.83 4.06 11.74
N GLU A 16 21.64 4.40 13.01
CA GLU A 16 22.63 4.09 14.06
C GLU A 16 22.59 2.61 14.46
N GLY A 17 21.40 2.00 14.54
CA GLY A 17 21.26 0.57 14.83
C GLY A 17 21.56 -0.34 13.64
N GLY A 18 21.58 0.23 12.43
CA GLY A 18 21.94 -0.45 11.19
C GLY A 18 21.10 -1.70 10.88
N LYS A 19 21.65 -2.55 10.00
CA LYS A 19 20.95 -3.76 9.52
C LYS A 19 20.64 -4.76 10.63
N THR A 20 21.50 -4.88 11.63
CA THR A 20 21.32 -5.85 12.73
C THR A 20 20.07 -5.53 13.52
N LEU A 21 19.87 -4.26 13.90
CA LEU A 21 18.68 -3.86 14.67
C LEU A 21 17.40 -4.04 13.86
N VAL A 22 17.38 -3.64 12.58
CA VAL A 22 16.20 -3.80 11.73
C VAL A 22 15.87 -5.28 11.50
N LYS A 23 16.87 -6.13 11.28
CA LYS A 23 16.68 -7.57 11.11
C LYS A 23 16.22 -8.29 12.38
N ALA A 24 16.44 -7.73 13.57
CA ALA A 24 15.84 -8.27 14.78
C ALA A 24 14.30 -8.27 14.74
N CYS A 25 13.69 -7.39 13.93
CA CYS A 25 12.25 -7.34 13.71
C CYS A 25 11.76 -8.33 12.62
N GLN A 26 12.66 -8.91 11.83
CA GLN A 26 12.31 -9.77 10.68
C GLN A 26 11.36 -10.92 11.04
N PRO A 27 11.56 -11.69 12.14
CA PRO A 27 10.66 -12.79 12.47
C PRO A 27 9.20 -12.36 12.64
N ALA A 28 8.96 -11.15 13.17
CA ALA A 28 7.60 -10.64 13.34
C ALA A 28 7.02 -10.10 12.01
N LEU A 29 7.85 -9.38 11.25
CA LEU A 29 7.47 -8.79 9.96
C LEU A 29 7.13 -9.86 8.91
N GLU A 30 7.86 -10.98 8.91
CA GLU A 30 7.66 -12.14 8.01
C GLU A 30 6.70 -13.20 8.57
N SER A 31 6.20 -13.06 9.80
CA SER A 31 5.26 -14.04 10.36
C SER A 31 3.88 -13.94 9.71
N SER A 32 3.36 -15.06 9.23
CA SER A 32 1.96 -15.17 8.78
C SER A 32 0.96 -15.16 9.94
N TYR A 33 1.41 -15.34 11.17
CA TYR A 33 0.56 -15.39 12.37
C TYR A 33 0.43 -14.04 13.09
N ILE A 34 1.29 -13.08 12.77
CA ILE A 34 1.26 -11.74 13.34
C ILE A 34 0.70 -10.80 12.28
N THR A 35 -0.42 -10.14 12.56
CA THR A 35 -0.99 -9.14 11.65
C THR A 35 -0.22 -7.84 11.77
N LYS A 36 0.23 -7.28 10.63
CA LYS A 36 0.84 -5.95 10.58
C LYS A 36 -0.18 -4.97 10.03
N VAL A 37 -0.56 -3.98 10.84
CA VAL A 37 -1.44 -2.90 10.40
C VAL A 37 -0.58 -1.76 9.86
N ILE A 38 -0.76 -1.42 8.58
CA ILE A 38 -0.01 -0.37 7.90
C ILE A 38 -0.99 0.51 7.12
N HIS A 39 -0.61 1.75 6.84
CA HIS A 39 -1.36 2.63 5.94
C HIS A 39 -0.56 2.84 4.65
N ASP A 40 -1.05 2.32 3.51
CA ASP A 40 -0.35 2.36 2.22
C ASP A 40 1.05 1.72 2.24
N CYS A 41 1.10 0.40 2.46
CA CYS A 41 2.32 -0.36 2.74
C CYS A 41 3.32 -0.52 1.58
N LYS A 42 3.00 -0.08 0.36
CA LYS A 42 3.79 -0.38 -0.85
C LYS A 42 5.25 0.08 -0.74
N ARG A 43 5.46 1.31 -0.29
CA ARG A 43 6.81 1.92 -0.14
C ARG A 43 7.56 1.36 1.07
N ASP A 44 6.84 1.07 2.16
CA ASP A 44 7.43 0.45 3.34
C ASP A 44 7.95 -0.95 3.00
N SER A 45 7.15 -1.74 2.27
CA SER A 45 7.53 -3.06 1.78
C SER A 45 8.76 -3.00 0.87
N GLU A 46 8.77 -2.09 -0.11
CA GLU A 46 9.91 -1.89 -1.01
C GLU A 46 11.20 -1.56 -0.24
N ALA A 47 11.12 -0.63 0.73
CA ALA A 47 12.27 -0.25 1.54
C ALA A 47 12.79 -1.43 2.38
N LEU A 48 11.90 -2.18 3.03
CA LEU A 48 12.25 -3.36 3.82
C LEU A 48 12.87 -4.47 2.94
N TYR A 49 12.31 -4.69 1.77
CA TYR A 49 12.75 -5.70 0.82
C TYR A 49 14.15 -5.40 0.29
N PHE A 50 14.38 -4.22 -0.31
CA PHE A 50 15.67 -3.93 -0.94
C PHE A 50 16.78 -3.57 0.05
N GLN A 51 16.48 -2.91 1.16
CA GLN A 51 17.52 -2.47 2.11
C GLN A 51 17.89 -3.56 3.11
N PHE A 52 16.94 -4.44 3.48
CA PHE A 52 17.11 -5.41 4.56
C PHE A 52 16.79 -6.85 4.16
N GLY A 53 16.20 -7.10 2.99
CA GLY A 53 15.81 -8.44 2.55
C GLY A 53 14.60 -8.99 3.30
N ILE A 54 13.74 -8.11 3.84
CA ILE A 54 12.58 -8.48 4.65
C ILE A 54 11.32 -8.42 3.79
N LYS A 55 10.50 -9.47 3.81
CA LYS A 55 9.19 -9.52 3.14
C LYS A 55 8.05 -9.34 4.12
N LEU A 56 7.20 -8.34 3.90
CA LEU A 56 6.00 -8.18 4.73
C LEU A 56 4.96 -9.25 4.41
N HIS A 57 4.54 -10.00 5.42
CA HIS A 57 3.46 -11.00 5.30
C HIS A 57 2.28 -10.63 6.20
N ASN A 58 1.06 -11.09 5.90
CA ASN A 58 -0.12 -10.83 6.74
C ASN A 58 -0.31 -9.33 7.09
N VAL A 59 -0.30 -8.48 6.07
CA VAL A 59 -0.51 -7.03 6.20
C VAL A 59 -2.00 -6.69 6.03
N VAL A 60 -2.52 -5.91 6.97
CA VAL A 60 -3.79 -5.21 6.85
C VAL A 60 -3.50 -3.75 6.52
N ASP A 61 -3.79 -3.37 5.28
CA ASP A 61 -3.63 -2.00 4.82
C ASP A 61 -4.90 -1.18 5.07
N THR A 62 -4.80 -0.17 5.94
CA THR A 62 -5.95 0.66 6.32
C THR A 62 -6.49 1.51 5.17
N GLN A 63 -5.67 1.85 4.16
CA GLN A 63 -6.13 2.57 2.98
C GLN A 63 -6.99 1.65 2.09
N ILE A 64 -6.59 0.39 1.94
CA ILE A 64 -7.39 -0.63 1.23
C ILE A 64 -8.70 -0.88 1.99
N ALA A 65 -8.63 -1.07 3.30
CA ALA A 65 -9.80 -1.31 4.14
C ALA A 65 -10.82 -0.17 4.02
N TYR A 66 -10.37 1.08 4.00
CA TYR A 66 -11.23 2.24 3.80
C TYR A 66 -11.97 2.20 2.45
N SER A 67 -11.25 1.92 1.36
CA SER A 67 -11.84 1.81 0.02
C SER A 67 -12.86 0.67 -0.06
N LEU A 68 -12.58 -0.48 0.56
CA LEU A 68 -13.52 -1.60 0.63
C LEU A 68 -14.78 -1.26 1.42
N ILE A 69 -14.67 -0.51 2.52
CA ILE A 69 -15.85 -0.04 3.27
C ILE A 69 -16.71 0.88 2.38
N LYS A 70 -16.11 1.81 1.64
CA LYS A 70 -16.85 2.67 0.69
C LYS A 70 -17.54 1.85 -0.40
N GLU A 71 -16.86 0.84 -0.94
CA GLU A 71 -17.42 -0.06 -1.96
C GLU A 71 -18.63 -0.85 -1.41
N GLN A 72 -18.55 -1.37 -0.17
CA GLN A 72 -19.68 -2.02 0.50
C GLN A 72 -20.88 -1.09 0.72
N GLU A 73 -20.62 0.20 0.97
CA GLU A 73 -21.64 1.24 1.11
C GLU A 73 -22.23 1.69 -0.25
N GLY A 74 -21.85 1.03 -1.35
CA GLY A 74 -22.37 1.30 -2.70
C GLY A 74 -21.69 2.47 -3.42
N GLN A 75 -20.60 3.01 -2.87
CA GLN A 75 -19.86 4.08 -3.51
C GLN A 75 -19.03 3.52 -4.68
N LYS A 76 -19.10 4.20 -5.83
CA LYS A 76 -18.31 3.81 -6.99
C LYS A 76 -16.83 4.10 -6.73
N ARG A 77 -15.98 3.13 -7.07
CA ARG A 77 -14.53 3.32 -7.07
C ARG A 77 -14.15 4.42 -8.05
N VAL A 78 -13.55 5.48 -7.55
CA VAL A 78 -12.97 6.56 -8.36
C VAL A 78 -11.46 6.32 -8.44
N PRO A 79 -10.87 6.28 -9.65
CA PRO A 79 -9.42 6.19 -9.77
C PRO A 79 -8.71 7.33 -9.04
N ASP A 80 -7.65 7.00 -8.33
CA ASP A 80 -6.81 7.94 -7.58
C ASP A 80 -7.49 8.65 -6.39
N ASP A 81 -8.67 8.17 -5.95
CA ASP A 81 -9.34 8.61 -4.72
C ASP A 81 -8.82 7.86 -3.49
N TYR A 82 -7.55 8.11 -3.13
CA TYR A 82 -6.92 7.51 -1.95
C TYR A 82 -7.04 8.41 -0.73
N ILE A 83 -7.53 7.86 0.38
CA ILE A 83 -7.53 8.58 1.66
C ILE A 83 -6.13 8.62 2.24
N SER A 84 -5.69 9.80 2.70
CA SER A 84 -4.45 9.92 3.49
C SER A 84 -4.68 9.47 4.93
N PHE A 85 -3.63 9.04 5.63
CA PHE A 85 -3.74 8.64 7.04
C PHE A 85 -4.37 9.73 7.93
N VAL A 86 -4.02 11.01 7.69
CA VAL A 86 -4.61 12.15 8.43
C VAL A 86 -6.11 12.28 8.11
N GLY A 87 -6.49 12.15 6.84
CA GLY A 87 -7.90 12.17 6.44
C GLY A 87 -8.67 11.01 7.06
N LEU A 88 -8.06 9.82 7.13
CA LEU A 88 -8.65 8.64 7.75
C LEU A 88 -8.85 8.82 9.26
N LEU A 89 -7.85 9.35 9.96
CA LEU A 89 -7.94 9.63 11.39
C LEU A 89 -9.01 10.69 11.71
N ALA A 90 -9.16 11.68 10.82
CA ALA A 90 -10.18 12.72 10.95
C ALA A 90 -11.60 12.23 10.63
N ASP A 91 -11.76 11.12 9.92
CA ASP A 91 -13.08 10.54 9.62
C ASP A 91 -13.78 10.12 10.94
N PRO A 92 -14.97 10.68 11.26
CA PRO A 92 -15.68 10.39 12.52
C PRO A 92 -16.00 8.91 12.73
N ARG A 93 -16.01 8.09 11.67
CA ARG A 93 -16.27 6.65 11.75
C ARG A 93 -15.07 5.87 12.32
N PHE A 94 -13.85 6.41 12.22
CA PHE A 94 -12.60 5.69 12.52
C PHE A 94 -11.69 6.39 13.52
N GLY A 95 -11.89 7.68 13.77
CA GLY A 95 -11.11 8.44 14.77
C GLY A 95 -11.80 9.72 15.21
N GLY A 96 -12.31 10.50 14.26
CA GLY A 96 -12.81 11.85 14.54
C GLY A 96 -11.74 12.76 15.16
N ILE A 97 -10.46 12.39 15.06
CA ILE A 97 -9.34 13.12 15.65
C ILE A 97 -8.74 13.98 14.55
N SER A 98 -8.93 15.29 14.66
CA SER A 98 -8.21 16.24 13.82
C SER A 98 -6.76 16.32 14.28
N TYR A 99 -5.83 16.22 13.33
CA TYR A 99 -4.41 16.23 13.62
C TYR A 99 -3.69 17.30 12.79
N ALA A 100 -4.03 18.56 13.07
CA ALA A 100 -3.54 19.74 12.36
C ALA A 100 -2.01 19.93 12.49
N GLU A 101 -1.44 19.58 13.65
CA GLU A 101 0.00 19.69 13.93
C GLU A 101 0.86 18.84 12.97
N LYS A 102 0.31 17.76 12.40
CA LYS A 102 1.02 16.93 11.41
C LYS A 102 1.30 17.65 10.11
N GLU A 103 0.49 18.64 9.75
CA GLU A 103 0.70 19.37 8.50
C GLU A 103 1.95 20.26 8.59
N GLU A 104 2.23 20.82 9.76
CA GLU A 104 3.46 21.59 10.02
C GLU A 104 4.71 20.70 9.89
N VAL A 105 4.68 19.50 10.48
CA VAL A 105 5.78 18.52 10.35
C VAL A 105 5.96 18.10 8.89
N ARG A 106 4.88 17.90 8.14
CA ARG A 106 4.96 17.58 6.70
C ARG A 106 5.61 18.69 5.88
N VAL A 107 5.39 19.95 6.23
CA VAL A 107 6.08 21.07 5.57
C VAL A 107 7.58 20.99 5.83
N LEU A 108 7.99 20.75 7.08
CA LEU A 108 9.41 20.59 7.43
C LEU A 108 10.05 19.41 6.69
N LEU A 109 9.35 18.27 6.61
CA LEU A 109 9.80 17.08 5.87
C LEU A 109 10.03 17.36 4.38
N ARG A 110 9.23 18.22 3.76
CA ARG A 110 9.40 18.60 2.34
C ARG A 110 10.56 19.57 2.12
N GLN A 111 10.88 20.39 3.12
CA GLN A 111 11.95 21.39 3.04
C GLN A 111 13.33 20.79 3.29
N ASP A 112 13.42 19.78 4.16
CA ASP A 112 14.70 19.17 4.52
C ASP A 112 14.74 17.67 4.19
N PRO A 113 15.43 17.26 3.10
CA PRO A 113 15.58 15.86 2.72
C PRO A 113 16.45 15.06 3.71
N ASN A 114 17.17 15.72 4.63
CA ASN A 114 17.98 15.09 5.66
C ASN A 114 17.28 15.05 7.03
N PHE A 115 16.03 15.52 7.14
CA PHE A 115 15.29 15.60 8.41
C PHE A 115 15.47 14.34 9.28
N TRP A 116 15.17 13.15 8.75
CA TRP A 116 15.28 11.87 9.49
C TRP A 116 16.71 11.36 9.72
N LYS A 117 17.74 12.03 9.21
CA LYS A 117 19.15 11.65 9.40
C LYS A 117 19.79 12.32 10.62
N TYR A 118 19.24 13.42 11.13
CA TYR A 118 19.83 14.11 12.28
C TYR A 118 19.74 13.28 13.56
N ARG A 119 20.77 13.40 14.39
CA ARG A 119 20.90 12.70 15.67
C ARG A 119 21.42 13.63 16.77
N PRO A 120 20.94 13.48 18.03
CA PRO A 120 19.81 12.65 18.44
C PRO A 120 18.49 13.14 17.82
N LEU A 121 17.46 12.28 17.77
CA LEU A 121 16.13 12.71 17.33
C LEU A 121 15.59 13.79 18.30
N SER A 122 15.06 14.89 17.76
CA SER A 122 14.40 15.90 18.59
C SER A 122 13.03 15.40 19.08
N ASP A 123 12.49 16.01 20.14
CA ASP A 123 11.15 15.68 20.64
C ASP A 123 10.05 15.80 19.58
N LEU A 124 10.22 16.74 18.64
CA LEU A 124 9.33 16.88 17.50
C LEU A 124 9.38 15.65 16.59
N MET A 125 10.58 15.17 16.28
CA MET A 125 10.79 13.99 15.43
C MET A 125 10.26 12.72 16.09
N VAL A 126 10.50 12.56 17.38
CA VAL A 126 10.01 11.43 18.18
C VAL A 126 8.48 11.40 18.18
N ARG A 127 7.83 12.54 18.49
CA ARG A 127 6.37 12.65 18.46
C ARG A 127 5.80 12.38 17.08
N ALA A 128 6.33 13.03 16.05
CA ALA A 128 5.89 12.83 14.67
C ALA A 128 5.95 11.36 14.23
N ALA A 129 7.06 10.67 14.53
CA ALA A 129 7.22 9.26 14.21
C ALA A 129 6.24 8.38 15.01
N ALA A 130 6.04 8.64 16.30
CA ALA A 130 5.07 7.90 17.10
C ALA A 130 3.62 8.11 16.61
N ASP A 131 3.29 9.33 16.20
CA ASP A 131 1.98 9.71 15.69
C ASP A 131 1.62 9.05 14.34
N ASP A 132 2.59 8.56 13.59
CA ASP A 132 2.34 7.76 12.38
C ASP A 132 1.73 6.39 12.68
N VAL A 133 1.95 5.84 13.88
CA VAL A 133 1.55 4.46 14.21
C VAL A 133 0.61 4.33 15.39
N ARG A 134 0.57 5.30 16.30
CA ARG A 134 -0.17 5.16 17.58
C ARG A 134 -1.66 4.87 17.42
N PHE A 135 -2.28 5.32 16.33
CA PHE A 135 -3.71 5.17 16.08
C PHE A 135 -4.06 3.99 15.17
N LEU A 136 -3.08 3.33 14.56
CA LEU A 136 -3.33 2.28 13.57
C LEU A 136 -4.10 1.11 14.16
N LEU A 137 -3.74 0.65 15.37
CA LEU A 137 -4.45 -0.45 16.04
C LEU A 137 -5.90 -0.10 16.35
N PHE A 138 -6.16 1.12 16.82
CA PHE A 138 -7.51 1.59 17.09
C PHE A 138 -8.36 1.66 15.81
N ILE A 139 -7.82 2.27 14.75
CA ILE A 139 -8.48 2.36 13.44
C ILE A 139 -8.74 0.97 12.87
N TYR A 140 -7.78 0.05 12.98
CA TYR A 140 -7.89 -1.33 12.53
C TYR A 140 -9.10 -2.04 13.14
N HIS A 141 -9.26 -1.98 14.46
CA HIS A 141 -10.40 -2.62 15.12
C HIS A 141 -11.74 -2.06 14.61
N LYS A 142 -11.84 -0.73 14.45
CA LYS A 142 -13.03 -0.07 13.89
C LYS A 142 -13.32 -0.47 12.43
N MET A 143 -12.30 -0.68 11.63
CA MET A 143 -12.43 -1.08 10.23
C MET A 143 -12.87 -2.54 10.09
N VAL A 144 -12.24 -3.45 10.84
CA VAL A 144 -12.55 -4.89 10.77
C VAL A 144 -13.98 -5.16 11.22
N GLU A 145 -14.50 -4.45 12.22
CA GLU A 145 -15.91 -4.53 12.64
C GLU A 145 -16.92 -4.18 11.53
N LYS A 146 -16.51 -3.38 10.54
CA LYS A 146 -17.37 -2.90 9.45
C LYS A 146 -17.26 -3.72 8.17
N LEU A 147 -16.20 -4.51 8.01
CA LEU A 147 -15.96 -5.30 6.82
C LEU A 147 -16.71 -6.62 6.89
N ASN A 148 -17.41 -6.98 5.82
CA ASN A 148 -18.01 -8.29 5.67
C ASN A 148 -16.93 -9.33 5.28
N GLN A 149 -17.28 -10.62 5.29
CA GLN A 149 -16.34 -11.70 4.99
C GLN A 149 -15.66 -11.56 3.62
N ARG A 150 -16.42 -11.15 2.59
CA ARG A 150 -15.90 -10.92 1.24
C ARG A 150 -14.85 -9.82 1.22
N SER A 151 -15.09 -8.70 1.88
CA SER A 151 -14.15 -7.59 1.91
C SER A 151 -12.96 -7.86 2.83
N LEU A 152 -13.13 -8.62 3.91
CA LEU A 152 -12.00 -9.10 4.72
C LEU A 152 -11.05 -9.98 3.90
N TRP A 153 -11.60 -10.84 3.04
CA TRP A 153 -10.78 -11.62 2.10
C TRP A 153 -10.07 -10.73 1.08
N TYR A 154 -10.78 -9.81 0.42
CA TYR A 154 -10.13 -8.87 -0.52
C TYR A 154 -9.07 -8.00 0.17
N LEU A 155 -9.27 -7.61 1.43
CA LEU A 155 -8.29 -6.88 2.21
C LEU A 155 -7.00 -7.70 2.39
N ALA A 156 -7.12 -8.99 2.72
CA ALA A 156 -5.96 -9.87 2.86
C ALA A 156 -5.24 -10.10 1.51
N VAL A 157 -6.00 -10.33 0.43
CA VAL A 157 -5.45 -10.51 -0.93
C VAL A 157 -4.73 -9.24 -1.39
N ARG A 158 -5.40 -8.09 -1.35
CA ARG A 158 -4.84 -6.82 -1.81
C ARG A 158 -3.69 -6.35 -0.91
N GLY A 159 -3.73 -6.63 0.40
CA GLY A 159 -2.60 -6.40 1.30
C GLY A 159 -1.35 -7.17 0.87
N ALA A 160 -1.49 -8.46 0.51
CA ALA A 160 -0.39 -9.25 -0.03
C ALA A 160 0.10 -8.73 -1.39
N LEU A 161 -0.82 -8.33 -2.29
CA LEU A 161 -0.46 -7.75 -3.59
C LEU A 161 0.26 -6.39 -3.45
N TYR A 162 -0.15 -5.56 -2.50
CA TYR A 162 0.53 -4.29 -2.21
C TYR A 162 1.93 -4.51 -1.63
N CYS A 163 2.13 -5.52 -0.78
CA CYS A 163 3.47 -5.85 -0.28
C CYS A 163 4.42 -6.28 -1.40
N ARG A 164 3.90 -6.95 -2.44
CA ARG A 164 4.68 -7.33 -3.63
C ARG A 164 4.90 -6.18 -4.60
N CYS A 165 4.04 -5.16 -4.56
CA CYS A 165 4.17 -3.99 -5.40
C CYS A 165 5.55 -3.33 -5.16
N PHE A 166 6.20 -2.91 -6.24
CA PHE A 166 7.58 -2.40 -6.26
C PHE A 166 8.70 -3.39 -5.85
N CYS A 167 8.39 -4.53 -5.21
CA CYS A 167 9.36 -5.55 -4.82
C CYS A 167 9.66 -6.54 -5.96
N THR A 168 9.97 -6.03 -7.15
CA THR A 168 10.16 -6.86 -8.35
C THR A 168 11.53 -7.53 -8.37
N ASN A 169 11.56 -8.78 -8.82
CA ASN A 169 12.74 -9.57 -9.12
C ASN A 169 12.45 -10.46 -10.35
N ASP A 170 13.43 -11.23 -10.83
CA ASP A 170 13.27 -12.05 -12.03
C ASP A 170 12.50 -13.38 -11.80
N ASN A 171 12.05 -13.66 -10.57
CA ASN A 171 11.47 -14.95 -10.21
C ASN A 171 9.92 -14.97 -10.20
N ASN A 172 9.26 -13.91 -10.68
CA ASN A 172 7.79 -13.77 -10.68
C ASN A 172 7.16 -13.96 -9.28
N PHE A 173 7.79 -13.43 -8.24
CA PHE A 173 7.36 -13.54 -6.85
C PHE A 173 7.27 -14.97 -6.31
N ALA A 174 7.99 -15.93 -6.89
CA ALA A 174 8.00 -17.34 -6.45
C ALA A 174 8.48 -17.52 -5.01
N ASP A 175 9.22 -16.55 -4.48
CA ASP A 175 9.73 -16.51 -3.13
C ASP A 175 8.81 -15.79 -2.12
N TRP A 176 7.62 -15.37 -2.55
CA TRP A 176 6.58 -14.82 -1.69
C TRP A 176 5.54 -15.90 -1.31
N PRO A 177 4.93 -15.82 -0.12
CA PRO A 177 3.84 -16.73 0.25
C PRO A 177 2.69 -16.65 -0.75
N PRO A 178 1.93 -17.74 -0.99
CA PRO A 178 0.77 -17.71 -1.86
C PRO A 178 -0.28 -16.70 -1.37
N LEU A 179 -1.12 -16.22 -2.30
CA LEU A 179 -2.25 -15.36 -1.93
C LEU A 179 -3.27 -16.17 -1.11
N PRO A 180 -4.01 -15.53 -0.19
CA PRO A 180 -5.09 -16.20 0.53
C PRO A 180 -6.12 -16.80 -0.45
N PRO A 181 -6.43 -18.10 -0.37
CA PRO A 181 -7.45 -18.70 -1.23
C PRO A 181 -8.84 -18.14 -0.90
N VAL A 182 -9.76 -18.21 -1.85
CA VAL A 182 -11.17 -17.87 -1.59
C VAL A 182 -11.73 -18.84 -0.52
N PRO A 183 -12.32 -18.34 0.57
CA PRO A 183 -12.97 -19.19 1.57
C PRO A 183 -14.14 -19.99 0.99
N ASP A 184 -14.27 -21.27 1.35
CA ASP A 184 -15.35 -22.15 0.89
C ASP A 184 -16.75 -21.56 1.08
N THR A 185 -16.94 -20.79 2.17
CA THR A 185 -18.20 -20.09 2.47
C THR A 185 -18.59 -19.08 1.40
N LEU A 186 -17.63 -18.44 0.74
CA LEU A 186 -17.86 -17.48 -0.34
C LEU A 186 -17.96 -18.15 -1.71
N ILE A 187 -17.41 -19.35 -1.89
CA ILE A 187 -17.50 -20.11 -3.14
C ILE A 187 -18.95 -20.59 -3.37
N ALA A 188 -19.66 -20.93 -2.30
CA ALA A 188 -21.04 -21.39 -2.36
C ALA A 188 -22.07 -20.29 -2.72
N GLU A 189 -21.67 -19.02 -2.77
CA GLU A 189 -22.54 -17.92 -3.16
C GLU A 189 -22.66 -17.84 -4.70
N GLU A 190 -23.84 -17.49 -5.23
CA GLU A 190 -24.08 -17.33 -6.68
C GLU A 190 -23.15 -16.30 -7.35
N ASN A 191 -22.51 -15.43 -6.57
CA ASN A 191 -21.56 -14.40 -7.01
C ASN A 191 -20.21 -14.52 -6.30
N ALA A 192 -19.60 -15.72 -6.36
CA ALA A 192 -18.27 -15.99 -5.80
C ALA A 192 -17.26 -14.89 -6.18
N PRO A 193 -16.40 -14.47 -5.25
CA PRO A 193 -15.47 -13.38 -5.51
C PRO A 193 -14.39 -13.79 -6.52
N GLU A 194 -14.10 -12.90 -7.47
CA GLU A 194 -13.02 -13.11 -8.45
C GLU A 194 -11.65 -12.91 -7.81
N GLU A 195 -10.72 -13.80 -8.13
CA GLU A 195 -9.31 -13.67 -7.75
C GLU A 195 -8.65 -12.46 -8.41
N GLU A 196 -7.83 -11.75 -7.64
CA GLU A 196 -7.04 -10.62 -8.11
C GLU A 196 -5.56 -10.99 -8.21
N ILE A 197 -4.90 -10.47 -9.25
CA ILE A 197 -3.48 -10.68 -9.52
C ILE A 197 -2.75 -9.34 -9.57
N LEU A 198 -1.42 -9.40 -9.40
CA LEU A 198 -0.51 -8.30 -9.73
C LEU A 198 0.20 -8.65 -11.04
N SER A 199 0.08 -7.79 -12.04
CA SER A 199 0.92 -7.80 -13.23
C SER A 199 1.88 -6.62 -13.22
N VAL A 200 3.09 -6.86 -13.71
CA VAL A 200 4.14 -5.85 -13.84
C VAL A 200 4.47 -5.70 -15.32
N LEU A 201 4.27 -4.50 -15.84
CA LEU A 201 4.54 -4.14 -17.22
C LEU A 201 5.81 -3.30 -17.30
N ASP A 202 6.80 -3.80 -18.04
CA ASP A 202 7.98 -3.02 -18.41
C ASP A 202 7.63 -1.95 -19.43
N VAL A 203 8.13 -0.74 -19.18
CA VAL A 203 7.95 0.44 -20.03
C VAL A 203 9.28 0.82 -20.63
N PRO A 204 9.43 0.77 -21.97
CA PRO A 204 10.65 1.17 -22.63
C PRO A 204 11.04 2.63 -22.30
N PRO A 205 12.35 2.96 -22.31
CA PRO A 205 12.82 4.33 -22.08
C PRO A 205 12.08 5.36 -22.94
N GLY A 206 11.62 6.44 -22.32
CA GLY A 206 10.87 7.52 -22.99
C GLY A 206 9.38 7.24 -23.23
N LYS A 207 8.88 6.01 -23.03
CA LYS A 207 7.48 5.65 -23.30
C LYS A 207 6.51 5.90 -22.15
N MET A 208 7.00 6.13 -20.92
CA MET A 208 6.15 6.43 -19.77
C MET A 208 5.28 7.68 -20.01
N GLY A 209 5.83 8.71 -20.66
CA GLY A 209 5.08 9.91 -21.03
C GLY A 209 3.90 9.64 -21.98
N CYS A 210 4.03 8.65 -22.89
CA CYS A 210 2.95 8.22 -23.80
C CYS A 210 1.81 7.55 -23.03
N ILE A 211 2.13 6.76 -22.00
CA ILE A 211 1.15 6.11 -21.11
C ILE A 211 0.39 7.17 -20.31
N ILE A 212 1.11 8.07 -19.65
CA ILE A 212 0.54 9.12 -18.79
C ILE A 212 -0.32 10.07 -19.62
N GLY A 213 0.20 10.48 -20.78
CA GLY A 213 -0.39 11.50 -21.64
C GLY A 213 -0.32 12.90 -21.01
N ARG A 214 -0.74 13.91 -21.78
CA ARG A 214 -0.71 15.32 -21.31
C ARG A 214 -1.55 15.47 -20.04
N ARG A 215 -0.94 16.00 -18.97
CA ARG A 215 -1.57 16.21 -17.66
C ARG A 215 -2.23 14.94 -17.06
N GLY A 216 -1.77 13.74 -17.41
CA GLY A 216 -2.33 12.49 -16.89
C GLY A 216 -3.68 12.08 -17.50
N VAL A 217 -4.19 12.79 -18.51
CA VAL A 217 -5.52 12.51 -19.09
C VAL A 217 -5.62 11.10 -19.66
N SER A 218 -4.55 10.60 -20.28
CA SER A 218 -4.57 9.26 -20.89
C SER A 218 -4.61 8.16 -19.85
N ILE A 219 -3.76 8.23 -18.82
CA ILE A 219 -3.75 7.23 -17.77
C ILE A 219 -5.05 7.23 -16.96
N LEU A 220 -5.64 8.40 -16.69
CA LEU A 220 -6.94 8.49 -16.02
C LEU A 220 -8.05 7.81 -16.82
N ALA A 221 -8.10 8.04 -18.14
CA ALA A 221 -9.07 7.38 -19.00
C ALA A 221 -8.89 5.85 -19.04
N ILE A 222 -7.64 5.36 -19.03
CA ILE A 222 -7.33 3.92 -18.96
C ILE A 222 -7.83 3.34 -17.63
N LYS A 223 -7.51 3.97 -16.50
CA LYS A 223 -7.96 3.54 -15.16
C LYS A 223 -9.48 3.45 -15.08
N GLN A 224 -10.19 4.47 -15.55
CA GLN A 224 -11.66 4.49 -15.59
C GLN A 224 -12.24 3.39 -16.47
N SER A 225 -11.57 3.06 -17.57
CA SER A 225 -12.05 2.07 -18.54
C SER A 225 -11.83 0.62 -18.12
N CYS A 226 -10.70 0.31 -17.48
CA CYS A 226 -10.34 -1.06 -17.13
C CYS A 226 -10.81 -1.50 -15.74
N SER A 227 -11.09 -0.55 -14.84
CA SER A 227 -11.43 -0.80 -13.43
C SER A 227 -10.36 -1.56 -12.63
N ALA A 228 -9.18 -1.78 -13.22
CA ALA A 228 -7.99 -2.23 -12.51
C ALA A 228 -7.35 -1.03 -11.79
N GLU A 229 -6.66 -1.34 -10.70
CA GLU A 229 -5.75 -0.40 -10.09
C GLU A 229 -4.45 -0.35 -10.91
N ILE A 230 -4.07 0.85 -11.33
CA ILE A 230 -2.83 1.06 -12.08
C ILE A 230 -1.94 1.99 -11.29
N ILE A 231 -0.77 1.49 -10.91
CA ILE A 231 0.23 2.21 -10.13
C ILE A 231 1.45 2.39 -11.03
N LEU A 232 1.78 3.64 -11.32
CA LEU A 232 3.01 3.99 -12.03
C LEU A 232 4.16 3.93 -11.02
N GLY A 233 5.30 3.35 -11.40
CA GLY A 233 6.50 3.41 -10.58
C GLY A 233 7.01 4.85 -10.49
N GLY A 234 7.77 5.36 -11.46
CA GLY A 234 8.18 6.78 -11.50
C GLY A 234 8.72 7.29 -10.16
N ASP A 235 8.21 8.43 -9.66
CA ASP A 235 8.60 8.97 -8.34
C ASP A 235 8.15 8.10 -7.14
N LYS A 236 7.28 7.12 -7.39
CA LYS A 236 6.65 6.24 -6.38
C LYS A 236 7.18 4.81 -6.43
N GLY A 237 8.12 4.45 -7.31
CA GLY A 237 8.61 3.08 -7.49
C GLY A 237 9.65 2.97 -8.62
N PRO A 238 9.88 1.77 -9.18
CA PRO A 238 10.79 1.61 -10.32
C PRO A 238 10.36 2.46 -11.55
N PRO A 239 11.22 3.34 -12.09
CA PRO A 239 10.82 4.36 -13.06
C PRO A 239 10.33 3.80 -14.41
N ASP A 240 10.71 2.57 -14.72
CA ASP A 240 10.47 1.83 -15.95
C ASP A 240 9.33 0.82 -15.84
N LYS A 241 8.53 0.84 -14.77
CA LYS A 241 7.48 -0.18 -14.55
C LYS A 241 6.10 0.41 -14.24
N VAL A 242 5.08 -0.32 -14.68
CA VAL A 242 3.68 -0.09 -14.33
C VAL A 242 3.12 -1.35 -13.66
N PHE A 243 2.52 -1.17 -12.49
CA PHE A 243 1.95 -2.24 -11.68
C PHE A 243 0.43 -2.20 -11.83
N ILE A 244 -0.17 -3.35 -12.09
CA ILE A 244 -1.60 -3.47 -12.39
C ILE A 244 -2.19 -4.52 -11.45
N ILE A 245 -3.13 -4.10 -10.60
CA ILE A 245 -3.81 -4.96 -9.63
C ILE A 245 -5.30 -5.00 -9.95
N GLY A 246 -5.86 -6.20 -9.99
CA GLY A 246 -7.29 -6.42 -10.23
C GLY A 246 -7.56 -7.84 -10.70
N THR A 247 -8.79 -8.11 -11.15
CA THR A 247 -9.14 -9.44 -11.67
C THR A 247 -8.38 -9.72 -12.97
N VAL A 248 -8.19 -10.99 -13.32
CA VAL A 248 -7.43 -11.39 -14.53
C VAL A 248 -7.95 -10.67 -15.78
N ARG A 249 -9.26 -10.49 -15.90
CA ARG A 249 -9.88 -9.77 -17.02
C ARG A 249 -9.56 -8.27 -17.01
N GLN A 250 -9.63 -7.63 -15.84
CA GLN A 250 -9.31 -6.21 -15.68
C GLN A 250 -7.84 -5.94 -16.00
N VAL A 251 -6.95 -6.80 -15.50
CA VAL A 251 -5.49 -6.71 -15.71
C VAL A 251 -5.14 -6.86 -17.18
N ARG A 252 -5.66 -7.88 -17.87
CA ARG A 252 -5.43 -8.06 -19.32
C ARG A 252 -5.95 -6.88 -20.14
N LYS A 253 -7.11 -6.32 -19.77
CA LYS A 253 -7.65 -5.13 -20.43
C LYS A 253 -6.74 -3.92 -20.22
N ALA A 254 -6.26 -3.69 -19.01
CA ALA A 254 -5.33 -2.61 -18.69
C ALA A 254 -4.02 -2.76 -19.48
N GLU A 255 -3.41 -3.94 -19.49
CA GLU A 255 -2.18 -4.21 -20.25
C GLU A 255 -2.35 -3.92 -21.75
N ALA A 256 -3.44 -4.37 -22.37
CA ALA A 256 -3.71 -4.13 -23.78
C ALA A 256 -3.80 -2.62 -24.08
N MET A 257 -4.48 -1.85 -23.23
CA MET A 257 -4.60 -0.39 -23.36
C MET A 257 -3.25 0.31 -23.18
N LEU A 258 -2.45 -0.11 -22.17
CA LEU A 258 -1.13 0.46 -21.89
C LEU A 258 -0.13 0.15 -23.01
N ARG A 259 -0.08 -1.10 -23.49
CA ARG A 259 0.76 -1.50 -24.64
C ARG A 259 0.37 -0.75 -25.91
N GLY A 260 -0.93 -0.58 -26.17
CA GLY A 260 -1.43 0.24 -27.27
C GLY A 260 -0.91 1.68 -27.24
N ARG A 261 -0.81 2.29 -26.05
CA ARG A 261 -0.24 3.64 -25.89
C ARG A 261 1.26 3.72 -26.17
N MET A 262 2.02 2.67 -25.84
CA MET A 262 3.46 2.65 -26.09
C MET A 262 3.82 2.53 -27.58
N LEU A 263 2.92 1.93 -28.37
CA LEU A 263 3.07 1.74 -29.82
C LEU A 263 2.68 2.99 -30.64
N GLN A 264 1.94 3.94 -30.06
CA GLN A 264 1.62 5.20 -30.73
C GLN A 264 2.90 6.06 -30.81
N LEU A 265 3.31 6.36 -32.05
CA LEU A 265 4.45 7.23 -32.39
C LEU A 265 4.05 8.71 -32.25
#